data_AF-A0A4Y8PQE2-F1
#
_entry.id   AF-A0A4Y8PQE2-F1
#
_cell.length_a   1.000
_cell.length_b   1.000
_cell.length_c   1.000
_cell.angle_alpha   90.00
_cell.angle_beta   90.00
_cell.angle_gamma   90.00
#
_symmetry.space_group_name_H-M   'P 1'
#
loop_
_entity.id
_entity.type
_entity.pdbx_description
1 polymer ?
#
loop_
_entity_poly.entity_id
_entity_poly.type
_entity_poly.pdbx_seq_one_letter_code
_entity_poly.pdbx_strand_id
1 'polypeptide(L)'
;GTGTGTGTGTGTGTGTGTGTGTGTGTGTGTGTGTGTGTGTGTGTGTGTGTGTGTGTGTGTGTGTGTGTGTGTGTGTGTGTGTGTGTGTGTGTGTGAGTGTGTGTGTGDGTGTGTGDGTGTGTGTGTGTGTGDGTGTSATASEEELTAQAELQQAALEQAIAAGNAKAAVAATAALLATQAQLADVTTGATSSLEALSDAQAKLAAALEAAKAQQDSDSAESLARSQQAAADAVVTVGKNLLFAQLEAVQELQAELQEQAEAVGAGDGSGAGNGAGAGDPAAAAVVQAEVDKLLEQQIAKLLEEIKQKENAKYTAEELAALAEASAELAGAKTDAGETITPVPAQNVISPNLLIKLDVPPVMIDGNAYLPIRPISESFGAAVDWDEDSYTVTVSTDYATVQCSIDSPIGYVNGEPVQIEVLPRLIKERTFVPLRFIAESLGLQVDWNTPAQTIQITSDGE
;
A
#
# COMPACT_ATOMS: atom_id res chain seq x y z
N GLY A 1 -55.58 -4.30 -7.81
CA GLY A 1 -56.61 -3.23 -7.76
C GLY A 1 -55.99 -1.89 -8.10
N THR A 2 -56.78 -0.94 -8.61
CA THR A 2 -56.34 0.45 -8.89
C THR A 2 -56.76 1.39 -7.76
N GLY A 3 -55.80 2.11 -7.18
CA GLY A 3 -56.07 3.04 -6.09
C GLY A 3 -55.02 4.12 -5.95
N THR A 4 -55.47 5.33 -5.58
CA THR A 4 -54.65 6.44 -5.09
C THR A 4 -54.80 6.54 -3.58
N GLY A 5 -53.69 6.55 -2.85
CA GLY A 5 -53.74 6.57 -1.38
C GLY A 5 -52.50 7.18 -0.73
N THR A 6 -52.75 7.93 0.34
CA THR A 6 -51.73 8.32 1.34
C THR A 6 -51.92 7.45 2.57
N GLY A 7 -50.88 6.77 3.03
CA GLY A 7 -51.01 5.82 4.13
C GLY A 7 -49.73 5.63 4.95
N THR A 8 -49.91 5.46 6.25
CA THR A 8 -48.87 4.92 7.14
C THR A 8 -49.34 3.55 7.64
N GLY A 9 -48.51 2.51 7.52
CA GLY A 9 -48.97 1.15 7.80
C GLY A 9 -47.85 0.13 8.05
N THR A 10 -48.10 -0.77 8.99
CA THR A 10 -47.35 -2.01 9.22
C THR A 10 -48.16 -3.18 8.66
N GLY A 11 -47.65 -3.92 7.68
CA GLY A 11 -48.45 -4.96 7.03
C GLY A 11 -47.66 -6.12 6.40
N THR A 12 -48.22 -7.32 6.51
CA THR A 12 -47.78 -8.51 5.74
C THR A 12 -48.82 -8.82 4.67
N GLY A 13 -48.44 -8.84 3.38
CA GLY A 13 -49.42 -8.99 2.31
C GLY A 13 -48.88 -9.59 1.01
N THR A 14 -49.73 -10.36 0.34
CA THR A 14 -49.58 -10.80 -1.04
C THR A 14 -50.56 -10.04 -1.94
N GLY A 15 -50.08 -9.39 -3.00
CA GLY A 15 -50.96 -8.55 -3.82
C GLY A 15 -50.49 -8.28 -5.23
N THR A 16 -51.44 -8.12 -6.15
CA THR A 16 -51.23 -7.60 -7.50
C THR A 16 -51.99 -6.29 -7.71
N GLY A 17 -51.28 -5.22 -8.10
CA GLY A 17 -51.83 -3.87 -8.06
C GLY A 17 -51.18 -2.85 -8.98
N THR A 18 -51.98 -1.87 -9.40
CA THR A 18 -51.56 -0.68 -10.15
C THR A 18 -51.91 0.56 -9.34
N GLY A 19 -50.94 1.38 -8.92
CA GLY A 19 -51.24 2.44 -7.95
C GLY A 19 -50.30 3.64 -7.99
N THR A 20 -50.83 4.80 -7.56
CA THR A 20 -50.07 6.03 -7.28
C THR A 20 -50.19 6.38 -5.80
N GLY A 21 -49.09 6.47 -5.06
CA GLY A 21 -49.17 6.62 -3.60
C GLY A 21 -47.98 7.29 -2.93
N THR A 22 -48.26 7.94 -1.80
CA THR A 22 -47.27 8.50 -0.86
C THR A 22 -47.41 7.82 0.49
N GLY A 23 -46.35 7.18 1.02
CA GLY A 23 -46.52 6.43 2.28
C GLY A 23 -45.25 6.11 3.06
N THR A 24 -45.42 5.88 4.36
CA THR A 24 -44.35 5.40 5.24
C THR A 24 -44.75 4.08 5.90
N GLY A 25 -43.98 3.00 5.72
CA GLY A 25 -44.43 1.68 6.18
C GLY A 25 -43.35 0.63 6.47
N THR A 26 -43.71 -0.34 7.31
CA THR A 26 -42.91 -1.54 7.63
C THR A 26 -43.65 -2.79 7.16
N GLY A 27 -43.06 -3.66 6.34
CA GLY A 27 -43.81 -4.82 5.85
C GLY A 27 -43.02 -5.95 5.23
N THR A 28 -43.63 -7.15 5.21
CA THR A 28 -43.11 -8.32 4.50
C THR A 28 -44.11 -8.80 3.45
N GLY A 29 -43.73 -8.87 2.18
CA GLY A 29 -44.72 -9.14 1.11
C GLY A 29 -44.19 -9.75 -0.19
N THR A 30 -45.10 -10.42 -0.90
CA THR A 30 -44.88 -10.99 -2.24
C THR A 30 -45.85 -10.34 -3.24
N GLY A 31 -45.38 -9.67 -4.28
CA GLY A 31 -46.30 -8.93 -5.16
C GLY A 31 -45.83 -8.66 -6.58
N THR A 32 -46.79 -8.45 -7.49
CA THR A 32 -46.52 -7.99 -8.85
C THR A 32 -47.31 -6.71 -9.16
N GLY A 33 -46.64 -5.63 -9.61
CA GLY A 33 -47.32 -4.34 -9.70
C GLY A 33 -46.68 -3.27 -10.59
N THR A 34 -47.51 -2.31 -11.02
CA THR A 34 -47.11 -1.15 -11.82
C THR A 34 -47.48 0.15 -11.10
N GLY A 35 -46.53 1.02 -10.74
CA GLY A 35 -46.88 2.18 -9.91
C GLY A 35 -45.91 3.35 -9.87
N THR A 36 -46.44 4.50 -9.45
CA THR A 36 -45.71 5.77 -9.27
C THR A 36 -45.80 6.22 -7.83
N GLY A 37 -44.69 6.33 -7.08
CA GLY A 37 -44.80 6.59 -5.63
C GLY A 37 -43.62 7.29 -4.96
N THR A 38 -43.92 7.96 -3.85
CA THR A 38 -42.95 8.60 -2.94
C THR A 38 -43.05 7.95 -1.56
N GLY A 39 -42.01 7.32 -1.02
CA GLY A 39 -42.18 6.63 0.28
C GLY A 39 -40.93 6.34 1.10
N THR A 40 -41.12 6.11 2.40
CA THR A 40 -40.06 5.68 3.32
C THR A 40 -40.43 4.37 4.01
N GLY A 41 -39.57 3.35 4.01
CA GLY A 41 -40.00 2.06 4.58
C GLY A 41 -38.94 1.02 4.87
N THR A 42 -39.28 0.10 5.78
CA THR A 42 -38.45 -1.05 6.20
C THR A 42 -39.14 -2.35 5.79
N GLY A 43 -38.55 -3.24 4.99
CA GLY A 43 -39.29 -4.45 4.59
C GLY A 43 -38.50 -5.61 3.98
N THR A 44 -39.11 -6.81 3.99
CA THR A 44 -38.57 -7.99 3.30
C THR A 44 -39.55 -8.52 2.25
N GLY A 45 -39.11 -8.70 1.00
CA GLY A 45 -40.09 -9.03 -0.05
C GLY A 45 -39.56 -9.66 -1.34
N THR A 46 -40.47 -10.32 -2.06
CA THR A 46 -40.24 -10.92 -3.38
C THR A 46 -41.22 -10.37 -4.41
N GLY A 47 -40.76 -9.81 -5.53
CA GLY A 47 -41.72 -9.22 -6.49
C GLY A 47 -41.24 -8.91 -7.90
N THR A 48 -42.20 -8.79 -8.83
CA THR A 48 -41.98 -8.30 -10.20
C THR A 48 -42.73 -6.99 -10.44
N GLY A 49 -42.06 -5.92 -10.89
CA GLY A 49 -42.75 -4.63 -11.05
C GLY A 49 -42.17 -3.65 -12.06
N THR A 50 -43.02 -2.75 -12.54
CA THR A 50 -42.67 -1.63 -13.43
C THR A 50 -43.05 -0.31 -12.75
N GLY A 51 -42.13 0.60 -12.44
CA GLY A 51 -42.53 1.81 -11.68
C GLY A 51 -41.58 2.99 -11.72
N THR A 52 -42.08 4.18 -11.39
CA THR A 52 -41.26 5.39 -11.22
C THR A 52 -41.46 6.02 -9.85
N GLY A 53 -40.39 6.26 -9.08
CA GLY A 53 -40.58 6.64 -7.67
C GLY A 53 -39.38 7.27 -6.97
N THR A 54 -39.67 7.95 -5.85
CA THR A 54 -38.70 8.60 -4.96
C THR A 54 -38.79 8.00 -3.57
N GLY A 55 -37.72 7.47 -2.96
CA GLY A 55 -37.90 6.88 -1.62
C GLY A 55 -36.66 6.62 -0.78
N THR A 56 -36.85 6.46 0.53
CA THR A 56 -35.78 6.11 1.47
C THR A 56 -36.11 4.84 2.26
N GLY A 57 -35.32 3.76 2.16
CA GLY A 57 -35.74 2.48 2.76
C GLY A 57 -34.64 1.51 3.19
N THR A 58 -35.02 0.56 4.05
CA THR A 58 -34.15 -0.48 4.62
C THR A 58 -34.76 -1.85 4.35
N GLY A 59 -34.13 -2.78 3.63
CA GLY A 59 -34.82 -4.05 3.33
C GLY A 59 -34.02 -5.21 2.75
N THR A 60 -34.60 -6.41 2.78
CA THR A 60 -34.03 -7.62 2.15
C THR A 60 -34.99 -8.23 1.12
N GLY A 61 -34.56 -8.45 -0.12
CA GLY A 61 -35.53 -8.86 -1.16
C GLY A 61 -34.98 -9.54 -2.41
N THR A 62 -35.87 -10.25 -3.10
CA THR A 62 -35.59 -10.94 -4.38
C THR A 62 -36.56 -10.45 -5.46
N GLY A 63 -36.10 -9.83 -6.55
CA GLY A 63 -37.03 -9.20 -7.50
C GLY A 63 -36.59 -9.03 -8.94
N THR A 64 -37.57 -8.87 -9.83
CA THR A 64 -37.38 -8.63 -11.28
C THR A 64 -38.15 -7.39 -11.73
N GLY A 65 -37.50 -6.30 -12.14
CA GLY A 65 -38.22 -5.04 -12.37
C GLY A 65 -37.65 -4.07 -13.39
N THR A 66 -38.51 -3.17 -13.89
CA THR A 66 -38.17 -2.09 -14.83
C THR A 66 -38.59 -0.74 -14.26
N GLY A 67 -37.71 0.23 -14.07
CA GLY A 67 -38.14 1.48 -13.41
C GLY A 67 -37.20 2.68 -13.50
N THR A 68 -37.73 3.87 -13.22
CA THR A 68 -36.94 5.10 -13.09
C THR A 68 -37.14 5.76 -11.71
N GLY A 69 -36.08 5.97 -10.94
CA GLY A 69 -36.25 6.40 -9.55
C GLY A 69 -35.09 7.12 -8.90
N THR A 70 -35.38 7.85 -7.82
CA THR A 70 -34.42 8.59 -6.99
C THR A 70 -34.52 8.14 -5.53
N GLY A 71 -33.48 7.61 -4.90
CA GLY A 71 -33.67 7.10 -3.53
C GLY A 71 -32.43 6.88 -2.68
N THR A 72 -32.61 6.82 -1.35
CA THR A 72 -31.54 6.55 -0.39
C THR A 72 -31.85 5.33 0.48
N GLY A 73 -31.07 4.24 0.44
CA GLY A 73 -31.47 3.03 1.20
C GLY A 73 -30.36 2.06 1.57
N THR A 74 -30.63 1.16 2.52
CA THR A 74 -29.70 0.10 2.93
C THR A 74 -30.34 -1.30 2.87
N GLY A 75 -29.70 -2.29 2.25
CA GLY A 75 -30.39 -3.58 2.04
C GLY A 75 -29.57 -4.73 1.47
N THR A 76 -30.10 -5.96 1.57
CA THR A 76 -29.47 -7.18 1.01
C THR A 76 -30.41 -7.90 0.05
N GLY A 77 -30.02 -8.12 -1.21
CA GLY A 77 -30.97 -8.67 -2.20
C GLY A 77 -30.38 -9.35 -3.44
N THR A 78 -31.22 -10.12 -4.14
CA THR A 78 -30.92 -10.80 -5.40
C THR A 78 -31.93 -10.41 -6.48
N GLY A 79 -31.50 -9.89 -7.65
CA GLY A 79 -32.48 -9.44 -8.65
C GLY A 79 -31.96 -9.22 -10.06
N THR A 80 -32.88 -9.18 -11.04
CA THR A 80 -32.57 -8.79 -12.42
C THR A 80 -33.48 -7.66 -12.92
N GLY A 81 -32.93 -6.58 -13.49
CA GLY A 81 -33.73 -5.40 -13.80
C GLY A 81 -33.17 -4.45 -14.85
N THR A 82 -34.02 -3.56 -15.36
CA THR A 82 -33.69 -2.53 -16.36
C THR A 82 -34.17 -1.15 -15.91
N GLY A 83 -33.30 -0.14 -15.73
CA GLY A 83 -33.77 1.13 -15.17
C GLY A 83 -32.82 2.33 -15.27
N THR A 84 -33.35 3.54 -15.03
CA THR A 84 -32.56 4.77 -14.94
C THR A 84 -32.79 5.50 -13.62
N GLY A 85 -31.74 5.82 -12.85
CA GLY A 85 -31.93 6.33 -11.49
C GLY A 85 -30.76 7.07 -10.84
N THR A 86 -31.07 7.82 -9.79
CA THR A 86 -30.10 8.60 -8.99
C THR A 86 -30.23 8.23 -7.50
N GLY A 87 -29.21 7.70 -6.82
CA GLY A 87 -29.41 7.25 -5.44
C GLY A 87 -28.16 7.08 -4.58
N THR A 88 -28.34 7.03 -3.25
CA THR A 88 -27.27 6.78 -2.28
C THR A 88 -27.59 5.58 -1.37
N GLY A 89 -26.69 4.60 -1.19
CA GLY A 89 -27.06 3.43 -0.39
C GLY A 89 -25.95 2.48 0.03
N THR A 90 -26.21 1.63 1.05
CA THR A 90 -25.28 0.59 1.52
C THR A 90 -25.91 -0.81 1.52
N GLY A 91 -25.28 -1.81 0.90
CA GLY A 91 -25.94 -3.12 0.75
C GLY A 91 -25.09 -4.25 0.19
N THR A 92 -25.52 -5.51 0.41
CA THR A 92 -24.87 -6.71 -0.15
C THR A 92 -25.81 -7.48 -1.08
N GLY A 93 -25.40 -7.80 -2.31
CA GLY A 93 -26.33 -8.38 -3.29
C GLY A 93 -25.73 -9.08 -4.51
N THR A 94 -26.56 -9.88 -5.18
CA THR A 94 -26.22 -10.63 -6.41
C THR A 94 -27.24 -10.33 -7.52
N GLY A 95 -26.83 -9.81 -8.69
CA GLY A 95 -27.82 -9.41 -9.71
C GLY A 95 -27.30 -9.21 -11.13
N ALA A 96 -28.22 -9.26 -12.11
CA ALA A 96 -27.93 -8.99 -13.52
C ALA A 96 -28.88 -7.95 -14.13
N GLY A 97 -28.38 -6.85 -14.70
CA GLY A 97 -29.25 -5.76 -15.17
C GLY A 97 -28.61 -4.78 -16.16
N THR A 98 -29.44 -3.99 -16.85
CA THR A 98 -28.99 -2.94 -17.78
C THR A 98 -29.61 -1.57 -17.45
N GLY A 99 -28.84 -0.50 -17.34
CA GLY A 99 -29.38 0.80 -16.88
C GLY A 99 -28.42 1.99 -16.95
N THR A 100 -28.95 3.22 -16.86
CA THR A 100 -28.14 4.46 -16.82
C THR A 100 -28.43 5.29 -15.57
N GLY A 101 -27.43 5.65 -14.77
CA GLY A 101 -27.67 6.31 -13.48
C GLY A 101 -26.45 6.95 -12.81
N THR A 102 -26.68 7.80 -11.81
CA THR A 102 -25.61 8.41 -10.99
C THR A 102 -25.84 8.19 -9.50
N GLY A 103 -24.87 7.68 -8.74
CA GLY A 103 -25.11 7.32 -7.32
C GLY A 103 -23.87 7.13 -6.46
N THR A 104 -24.04 7.19 -5.14
CA THR A 104 -22.95 7.01 -4.15
C THR A 104 -23.24 5.87 -3.17
N GLY A 105 -22.35 4.89 -2.96
CA GLY A 105 -22.69 3.73 -2.10
C GLY A 105 -21.55 2.86 -1.58
N THR A 106 -21.83 2.05 -0.55
CA THR A 106 -20.86 1.18 0.15
C THR A 106 -21.40 -0.26 0.22
N GLY A 107 -20.75 -1.27 -0.37
CA GLY A 107 -21.33 -2.63 -0.37
C GLY A 107 -20.53 -3.76 -1.03
N ASP A 108 -20.74 -5.01 -0.56
CA ASP A 108 -20.12 -6.24 -1.10
C ASP A 108 -21.11 -7.04 -1.97
N GLY A 109 -20.79 -7.29 -3.25
CA GLY A 109 -21.71 -7.99 -4.16
C GLY A 109 -21.07 -8.57 -5.42
N THR A 110 -21.76 -9.52 -6.08
CA THR A 110 -21.32 -10.12 -7.35
C THR A 110 -22.42 -9.99 -8.42
N GLY A 111 -22.12 -9.41 -9.60
CA GLY A 111 -23.14 -9.12 -10.60
C GLY A 111 -22.63 -8.95 -12.04
N THR A 112 -23.53 -9.05 -13.02
CA THR A 112 -23.23 -8.86 -14.45
C THR A 112 -24.17 -7.84 -15.09
N GLY A 113 -23.66 -6.74 -15.65
CA GLY A 113 -24.51 -5.66 -16.16
C GLY A 113 -23.94 -4.85 -17.32
N THR A 114 -24.80 -4.10 -18.02
CA THR A 114 -24.44 -3.25 -19.17
C THR A 114 -25.12 -1.87 -19.01
N GLY A 115 -24.36 -0.77 -18.89
CA GLY A 115 -24.96 0.54 -18.59
C GLY A 115 -23.99 1.72 -18.53
N ASP A 116 -24.47 2.94 -18.80
CA ASP A 116 -23.71 4.20 -18.76
C ASP A 116 -24.05 5.00 -17.48
N GLY A 117 -23.08 5.24 -16.58
CA GLY A 117 -23.34 5.93 -15.31
C GLY A 117 -22.10 6.47 -14.60
N THR A 118 -22.24 7.52 -13.79
CA THR A 118 -21.16 8.11 -12.97
C THR A 118 -21.47 7.94 -11.48
N GLY A 119 -20.60 7.28 -10.71
CA GLY A 119 -20.87 6.99 -9.30
C GLY A 119 -19.63 6.93 -8.42
N THR A 120 -19.81 7.05 -7.10
CA THR A 120 -18.71 6.98 -6.11
C THR A 120 -18.99 5.90 -5.07
N GLY A 121 -18.10 4.92 -4.90
CA GLY A 121 -18.36 3.86 -3.92
C GLY A 121 -17.15 3.05 -3.48
N THR A 122 -17.24 2.48 -2.28
CA THR A 122 -16.22 1.64 -1.61
C THR A 122 -16.84 0.26 -1.31
N GLY A 123 -16.34 -0.81 -1.94
CA GLY A 123 -16.91 -2.16 -1.80
C GLY A 123 -16.07 -3.28 -2.42
N THR A 124 -16.17 -4.51 -1.89
CA THR A 124 -15.44 -5.70 -2.40
C THR A 124 -16.37 -6.59 -3.21
N GLY A 125 -16.25 -6.57 -4.55
CA GLY A 125 -17.15 -7.33 -5.43
C GLY A 125 -16.52 -7.76 -6.75
N THR A 126 -16.84 -8.97 -7.23
CA THR A 126 -16.44 -9.48 -8.55
C THR A 126 -17.63 -9.41 -9.52
N GLY A 127 -17.54 -8.56 -10.54
CA GLY A 127 -18.56 -8.46 -11.59
C GLY A 127 -17.95 -8.21 -12.96
N THR A 128 -18.60 -8.70 -14.02
CA THR A 128 -18.23 -8.41 -15.41
C THR A 128 -19.31 -7.54 -16.04
N GLY A 129 -18.99 -6.28 -16.31
CA GLY A 129 -19.87 -5.37 -17.05
C GLY A 129 -19.12 -4.57 -18.12
N THR A 130 -19.83 -4.23 -19.19
CA THR A 130 -19.34 -3.32 -20.24
C THR A 130 -20.17 -2.04 -20.16
N GLY A 131 -19.58 -0.95 -19.67
CA GLY A 131 -20.23 0.34 -19.48
C GLY A 131 -19.21 1.45 -19.28
N ASP A 132 -19.43 2.62 -19.89
CA ASP A 132 -18.55 3.78 -19.80
C ASP A 132 -18.91 4.59 -18.55
N GLY A 133 -18.31 4.24 -17.40
CA GLY A 133 -18.56 4.93 -16.13
C GLY A 133 -17.28 5.43 -15.46
N THR A 134 -17.18 6.73 -15.22
CA THR A 134 -16.14 7.32 -14.36
C THR A 134 -16.52 7.10 -12.90
N GLY A 135 -16.05 6.01 -12.30
CA GLY A 135 -16.21 5.73 -10.88
C GLY A 135 -15.13 6.45 -10.07
N THR A 136 -15.51 7.40 -9.21
CA THR A 136 -14.56 7.99 -8.24
C THR A 136 -14.82 7.30 -6.91
N SER A 137 -14.04 6.32 -6.47
CA SER A 137 -14.13 5.82 -5.09
C SER A 137 -14.02 7.02 -4.14
N ALA A 138 -15.01 7.25 -3.27
CA ALA A 138 -14.91 8.30 -2.26
C ALA A 138 -13.93 7.80 -1.19
N THR A 139 -12.63 7.97 -1.46
CA THR A 139 -11.56 7.78 -0.49
C THR A 139 -11.79 8.79 0.64
N ALA A 140 -11.73 8.33 1.89
CA ALA A 140 -11.69 9.24 3.04
C ALA A 140 -10.60 10.28 2.80
N SER A 141 -10.88 11.54 3.11
CA SER A 141 -9.90 12.62 2.95
C SER A 141 -8.70 12.40 3.87
N GLU A 142 -7.56 12.96 3.49
CA GLU A 142 -6.34 12.96 4.31
C GLU A 142 -6.62 13.47 5.74
N GLU A 143 -7.45 14.51 5.87
CA GLU A 143 -7.87 15.09 7.15
C GLU A 143 -8.68 14.09 8.01
N GLU A 144 -9.63 13.37 7.41
CA GLU A 144 -10.44 12.37 8.11
C GLU A 144 -9.59 11.17 8.57
N LEU A 145 -8.65 10.72 7.74
CA LEU A 145 -7.74 9.62 8.06
C LEU A 145 -6.74 10.02 9.15
N THR A 146 -6.22 11.24 9.10
CA THR A 146 -5.30 11.77 10.13
C THR A 146 -6.00 11.83 11.48
N ALA A 147 -7.21 12.41 11.55
CA ALA A 147 -7.98 12.46 12.78
C ALA A 147 -8.32 11.05 13.31
N GLN A 148 -8.58 10.09 12.42
CA GLN A 148 -8.83 8.71 12.80
C GLN A 148 -7.58 8.01 13.35
N ALA A 149 -6.40 8.28 12.78
CA ALA A 149 -5.12 7.77 13.26
C ALA A 149 -4.79 8.29 14.65
N GLU A 150 -4.95 9.60 14.90
CA GLU A 150 -4.74 10.21 16.22
C GLU A 150 -5.63 9.56 17.30
N LEU A 151 -6.91 9.30 16.98
CA LEU A 151 -7.83 8.61 17.90
C LEU A 151 -7.39 7.16 18.18
N GLN A 152 -6.87 6.45 17.18
CA GLN A 152 -6.39 5.08 17.34
C GLN A 152 -5.07 5.02 18.11
N GLN A 153 -4.18 5.99 17.91
CA GLN A 153 -2.93 6.14 18.67
C GLN A 153 -3.23 6.41 20.15
N ALA A 154 -4.13 7.34 20.45
CA ALA A 154 -4.57 7.57 21.84
C ALA A 154 -5.20 6.31 22.47
N ALA A 155 -5.93 5.51 21.70
CA ALA A 155 -6.49 4.24 22.17
C ALA A 155 -5.40 3.17 22.43
N LEU A 156 -4.36 3.14 21.60
CA LEU A 156 -3.20 2.26 21.79
C LEU A 156 -2.45 2.61 23.08
N GLU A 157 -2.12 3.89 23.28
CA GLU A 157 -1.45 4.39 24.49
C GLU A 157 -2.25 4.05 25.75
N GLN A 158 -3.57 4.28 25.74
CA GLN A 158 -4.45 3.92 26.85
C GLN A 158 -4.46 2.40 27.11
N ALA A 159 -4.44 1.58 26.06
CA ALA A 159 -4.43 0.13 26.20
C ALA A 159 -3.10 -0.39 26.77
N ILE A 160 -1.97 0.18 26.36
CA ILE A 160 -0.64 -0.11 26.91
C ILE A 160 -0.60 0.28 28.40
N ALA A 161 -1.00 1.51 28.74
CA ALA A 161 -1.03 1.99 30.12
C ALA A 161 -1.95 1.16 31.03
N ALA A 162 -3.03 0.61 30.47
CA ALA A 162 -3.95 -0.28 31.18
C ALA A 162 -3.46 -1.74 31.28
N GLY A 163 -2.33 -2.10 30.65
CA GLY A 163 -1.85 -3.49 30.57
C GLY A 163 -2.80 -4.41 29.78
N ASN A 164 -3.60 -3.86 28.86
CA ASN A 164 -4.59 -4.60 28.09
C ASN A 164 -4.04 -5.00 26.71
N ALA A 165 -3.33 -6.13 26.67
CA ALA A 165 -2.74 -6.67 25.44
C ALA A 165 -3.73 -6.77 24.28
N LYS A 166 -4.95 -7.27 24.53
CA LYS A 166 -5.96 -7.46 23.47
C LYS A 166 -6.40 -6.13 22.86
N ALA A 167 -6.60 -5.11 23.67
CA ALA A 167 -6.97 -3.79 23.20
C ALA A 167 -5.82 -3.11 22.47
N ALA A 168 -4.58 -3.25 22.97
CA ALA A 168 -3.39 -2.69 22.34
C ALA A 168 -3.18 -3.29 20.95
N VAL A 169 -3.18 -4.63 20.82
CA VAL A 169 -3.06 -5.32 19.53
C VAL A 169 -4.15 -4.89 18.53
N ALA A 170 -5.40 -4.74 18.99
CA ALA A 170 -6.50 -4.29 18.13
C ALA A 170 -6.32 -2.84 17.68
N ALA A 171 -5.87 -1.96 18.59
CA ALA A 171 -5.61 -0.56 18.28
C ALA A 171 -4.42 -0.41 17.31
N THR A 172 -3.32 -1.15 17.52
CA THR A 172 -2.17 -1.19 16.61
C THR A 172 -2.59 -1.65 15.22
N ALA A 173 -3.37 -2.73 15.10
CA ALA A 173 -3.82 -3.22 13.80
C ALA A 173 -4.72 -2.21 13.07
N ALA A 174 -5.60 -1.51 13.80
CA ALA A 174 -6.44 -0.46 13.23
C ALA A 174 -5.61 0.74 12.77
N LEU A 175 -4.64 1.17 13.59
CA LEU A 175 -3.74 2.27 13.29
C LEU A 175 -2.90 1.99 12.04
N LEU A 176 -2.30 0.81 11.95
CA LEU A 176 -1.53 0.38 10.77
C LEU A 176 -2.39 0.38 9.49
N ALA A 177 -3.66 -0.04 9.59
CA ALA A 177 -4.57 -0.01 8.44
C ALA A 177 -4.92 1.42 8.01
N THR A 178 -5.15 2.33 8.96
CA THR A 178 -5.43 3.74 8.68
C THR A 178 -4.19 4.45 8.13
N GLN A 179 -3.00 4.20 8.67
CA GLN A 179 -1.73 4.71 8.14
C GLN A 179 -1.47 4.21 6.71
N ALA A 180 -1.77 2.94 6.42
CA ALA A 180 -1.65 2.42 5.05
C ALA A 180 -2.59 3.11 4.05
N GLN A 181 -3.79 3.49 4.49
CA GLN A 181 -4.72 4.30 3.69
C GLN A 181 -4.20 5.73 3.50
N LEU A 182 -3.64 6.33 4.55
CA LEU A 182 -3.05 7.66 4.47
C LEU A 182 -1.88 7.69 3.48
N ALA A 183 -0.97 6.72 3.56
CA ALA A 183 0.12 6.55 2.61
C ALA A 183 -0.37 6.44 1.14
N ASP A 184 -1.47 5.71 0.92
CA ASP A 184 -2.08 5.61 -0.42
C ASP A 184 -2.70 6.93 -0.89
N VAL A 185 -3.38 7.66 0.00
CA VAL A 185 -3.94 8.98 -0.32
C VAL A 185 -2.83 9.99 -0.64
N THR A 186 -1.76 10.02 0.15
CA THR A 186 -0.62 10.92 -0.04
C THR A 186 0.14 10.61 -1.33
N THR A 187 0.36 9.32 -1.62
CA THR A 187 1.08 8.90 -2.84
C THR A 187 0.21 8.87 -4.08
N GLY A 188 -1.12 8.83 -3.94
CA GLY A 188 -2.06 8.61 -5.03
C GLY A 188 -1.84 7.26 -5.74
N ALA A 189 -1.34 6.26 -5.03
CA ALA A 189 -0.84 5.03 -5.65
C ALA A 189 -1.97 4.20 -6.25
N THR A 190 -3.09 3.99 -5.55
CA THR A 190 -4.24 3.23 -6.05
C THR A 190 -4.79 3.82 -7.35
N SER A 191 -5.04 5.13 -7.39
CA SER A 191 -5.56 5.79 -8.61
C SER A 191 -4.56 5.75 -9.77
N SER A 192 -3.26 5.88 -9.47
CA SER A 192 -2.18 5.73 -10.45
C SER A 192 -2.08 4.30 -10.99
N LEU A 193 -2.22 3.29 -10.13
CA LEU A 193 -2.18 1.88 -10.53
C LEU A 193 -3.40 1.48 -11.36
N GLU A 194 -4.59 1.99 -11.05
CA GLU A 194 -5.80 1.81 -11.86
C GLU A 194 -5.60 2.39 -13.27
N ALA A 195 -5.12 3.64 -13.35
CA ALA A 195 -4.84 4.30 -14.63
C ALA A 195 -3.76 3.56 -15.44
N LEU A 196 -2.72 3.05 -14.78
CA LEU A 196 -1.66 2.26 -15.42
C LEU A 196 -2.18 0.91 -15.91
N SER A 197 -3.06 0.25 -15.15
CA SER A 197 -3.69 -1.01 -15.58
C SER A 197 -4.51 -0.83 -16.85
N ASP A 198 -5.32 0.23 -16.91
CA ASP A 198 -6.08 0.61 -18.10
C ASP A 198 -5.17 0.93 -19.29
N ALA A 199 -4.06 1.65 -19.05
CA ALA A 199 -3.08 1.96 -20.07
C ALA A 199 -2.40 0.69 -20.61
N GLN A 200 -2.03 -0.25 -19.74
CA GLN A 200 -1.45 -1.54 -20.14
C GLN A 200 -2.41 -2.36 -20.99
N ALA A 201 -3.70 -2.41 -20.63
CA ALA A 201 -4.71 -3.11 -21.42
C ALA A 201 -4.86 -2.51 -22.82
N LYS A 202 -4.88 -1.17 -22.93
CA LYS A 202 -4.95 -0.46 -24.22
C LYS A 202 -3.69 -0.67 -25.06
N LEU A 203 -2.50 -0.63 -24.45
CA LEU A 203 -1.23 -0.87 -25.13
C LEU A 203 -1.12 -2.30 -25.65
N ALA A 204 -1.56 -3.29 -24.85
CA ALA A 204 -1.58 -4.70 -25.27
C ALA A 204 -2.51 -4.91 -26.48
N ALA A 205 -3.71 -4.33 -26.46
CA ALA A 205 -4.64 -4.41 -27.59
C ALA A 205 -4.07 -3.73 -28.86
N ALA A 206 -3.43 -2.56 -28.71
CA ALA A 206 -2.79 -1.88 -29.82
C ALA A 206 -1.60 -2.67 -30.40
N LEU A 207 -0.80 -3.30 -29.55
CA LEU A 207 0.33 -4.12 -29.96
C LEU A 207 -0.12 -5.32 -30.80
N GLU A 208 -1.17 -6.01 -30.37
CA GLU A 208 -1.74 -7.13 -31.14
C GLU A 208 -2.32 -6.66 -32.48
N ALA A 209 -2.96 -5.48 -32.51
CA ALA A 209 -3.44 -4.89 -33.77
C ALA A 209 -2.29 -4.53 -34.73
N ALA A 210 -1.20 -3.95 -34.24
CA ALA A 210 -0.01 -3.61 -35.03
C ALA A 210 0.65 -4.87 -35.62
N LYS A 211 0.81 -5.92 -34.81
CA LYS A 211 1.31 -7.23 -35.26
C LYS A 211 0.42 -7.85 -36.35
N ALA A 212 -0.90 -7.77 -36.19
CA ALA A 212 -1.85 -8.28 -37.17
C ALA A 212 -1.77 -7.53 -38.51
N GLN A 213 -1.41 -6.24 -38.48
CA GLN A 213 -1.18 -5.41 -39.66
C GLN A 213 0.23 -5.55 -40.26
N GLN A 214 1.10 -6.36 -39.64
CA GLN A 214 2.53 -6.48 -40.00
C GLN A 214 3.29 -5.15 -39.96
N ASP A 215 2.85 -4.22 -39.11
CA ASP A 215 3.54 -2.94 -38.87
C ASP A 215 4.60 -3.13 -37.77
N SER A 216 5.83 -3.43 -38.19
CA SER A 216 6.96 -3.70 -37.28
C SER A 216 7.34 -2.48 -36.45
N ASP A 217 7.32 -1.29 -37.04
CA ASP A 217 7.79 -0.06 -36.40
C ASP A 217 6.84 0.34 -35.26
N SER A 218 5.53 0.26 -35.52
CA SER A 218 4.50 0.46 -34.50
C SER A 218 4.56 -0.61 -33.42
N ALA A 219 4.76 -1.89 -33.79
CA ALA A 219 4.85 -2.98 -32.82
C ALA A 219 6.04 -2.82 -31.86
N GLU A 220 7.22 -2.43 -32.37
CA GLU A 220 8.41 -2.18 -31.52
C GLU A 220 8.21 -0.98 -30.59
N SER A 221 7.62 0.11 -31.09
CA SER A 221 7.32 1.29 -30.27
C SER A 221 6.29 0.99 -29.17
N LEU A 222 5.25 0.21 -29.50
CA LEU A 222 4.23 -0.23 -28.55
C LEU A 222 4.78 -1.20 -27.51
N ALA A 223 5.68 -2.12 -27.90
CA ALA A 223 6.36 -3.01 -26.96
C ALA A 223 7.23 -2.22 -25.96
N ARG A 224 7.97 -1.21 -26.42
CA ARG A 224 8.70 -0.29 -25.53
C ARG A 224 7.77 0.47 -24.58
N SER A 225 6.63 0.94 -25.08
CA SER A 225 5.63 1.62 -24.26
C SER A 225 4.99 0.69 -23.22
N GLN A 226 4.73 -0.57 -23.59
CA GLN A 226 4.22 -1.59 -22.68
C GLN A 226 5.21 -1.91 -21.55
N GLN A 227 6.50 -2.02 -21.88
CA GLN A 227 7.55 -2.20 -20.87
C GLN A 227 7.63 -0.99 -19.94
N ALA A 228 7.65 0.24 -20.47
CA ALA A 228 7.66 1.44 -19.66
C ALA A 228 6.45 1.54 -18.71
N ALA A 229 5.26 1.11 -19.17
CA ALA A 229 4.07 1.03 -18.32
C ALA A 229 4.22 -0.04 -17.21
N ALA A 230 4.84 -1.19 -17.50
CA ALA A 230 5.15 -2.21 -16.50
C ALA A 230 6.15 -1.69 -15.45
N ASP A 231 7.19 -0.99 -15.88
CA ASP A 231 8.18 -0.38 -14.98
C ASP A 231 7.55 0.70 -14.09
N ALA A 232 6.60 1.48 -14.64
CA ALA A 232 5.82 2.45 -13.88
C ALA A 232 4.94 1.78 -12.81
N VAL A 233 4.29 0.65 -13.11
CA VAL A 233 3.51 -0.12 -12.12
C VAL A 233 4.39 -0.60 -10.97
N VAL A 234 5.59 -1.10 -11.27
CA VAL A 234 6.56 -1.48 -10.23
C VAL A 234 6.94 -0.27 -9.38
N THR A 235 7.23 0.86 -10.01
CA THR A 235 7.65 2.09 -9.32
C THR A 235 6.57 2.63 -8.39
N VAL A 236 5.33 2.78 -8.87
CA VAL A 236 4.20 3.26 -8.06
C VAL A 236 3.93 2.33 -6.89
N GLY A 237 3.89 1.01 -7.13
CA GLY A 237 3.69 0.03 -6.07
C GLY A 237 4.83 0.04 -5.04
N LYS A 238 6.08 0.23 -5.48
CA LYS A 238 7.24 0.35 -4.61
C LYS A 238 7.16 1.59 -3.72
N ASN A 239 6.80 2.74 -4.29
CA ASN A 239 6.68 3.99 -3.55
C ASN A 239 5.62 3.90 -2.46
N LEU A 240 4.48 3.26 -2.74
CA LEU A 240 3.46 3.00 -1.72
C LEU A 240 3.99 2.14 -0.57
N LEU A 241 4.73 1.07 -0.88
CA LEU A 241 5.30 0.19 0.15
C LEU A 241 6.34 0.93 1.02
N PHE A 242 7.14 1.81 0.44
CA PHE A 242 8.07 2.65 1.21
C PHE A 242 7.35 3.65 2.10
N ALA A 243 6.31 4.33 1.60
CA ALA A 243 5.50 5.24 2.41
C ALA A 243 4.82 4.50 3.59
N GLN A 244 4.36 3.26 3.35
CA GLN A 244 3.84 2.41 4.41
C GLN A 244 4.93 2.00 5.41
N LEU A 245 6.13 1.64 4.93
CA LEU A 245 7.25 1.26 5.80
C LEU A 245 7.66 2.41 6.72
N GLU A 246 7.79 3.62 6.16
CA GLU A 246 8.12 4.84 6.88
C GLU A 246 7.11 5.11 8.00
N ALA A 247 5.81 5.05 7.70
CA ALA A 247 4.76 5.25 8.71
C ALA A 247 4.84 4.23 9.88
N VAL A 248 5.20 2.96 9.59
CA VAL A 248 5.38 1.95 10.65
C VAL A 248 6.66 2.21 11.46
N GLN A 249 7.73 2.65 10.82
CA GLN A 249 9.00 2.98 11.48
C GLN A 249 8.85 4.22 12.37
N GLU A 250 8.13 5.24 11.92
CA GLU A 250 7.79 6.42 12.72
C GLU A 250 6.97 6.03 13.96
N LEU A 251 5.91 5.23 13.79
CA LEU A 251 5.11 4.74 14.92
C LEU A 251 5.96 3.93 15.91
N GLN A 252 6.88 3.10 15.42
CA GLN A 252 7.80 2.36 16.28
C GLN A 252 8.72 3.29 17.07
N ALA A 253 9.29 4.32 16.43
CA ALA A 253 10.15 5.30 17.07
C ALA A 253 9.41 6.14 18.12
N GLU A 254 8.21 6.60 17.81
CA GLU A 254 7.36 7.36 18.75
C GLU A 254 7.05 6.55 20.01
N LEU A 255 6.66 5.28 19.86
CA LEU A 255 6.36 4.40 21.00
C LEU A 255 7.61 4.10 21.84
N GLN A 256 8.78 3.97 21.22
CA GLN A 256 10.05 3.80 21.92
C GLN A 256 10.42 5.04 22.74
N GLU A 257 10.30 6.24 22.15
CA GLU A 257 10.56 7.50 22.86
C GLU A 257 9.64 7.67 24.07
N GLN A 258 8.34 7.35 23.91
CA GLN A 258 7.38 7.37 25.01
C GLN A 258 7.74 6.39 26.14
N ALA A 259 8.19 5.18 25.79
CA ALA A 259 8.61 4.18 26.78
C ALA A 259 9.85 4.64 27.58
N GLU A 260 10.82 5.27 26.91
CA GLU A 260 12.01 5.85 27.55
C GLU A 260 11.65 7.01 28.49
N ALA A 261 10.73 7.88 28.08
CA ALA A 261 10.25 8.99 28.91
C ALA A 261 9.59 8.51 30.21
N VAL A 262 8.85 7.40 30.17
CA VAL A 262 8.25 6.78 31.37
C VAL A 262 9.31 6.13 32.26
N GLY A 263 10.36 5.55 31.68
CA GLY A 263 11.47 4.93 32.43
C GLY A 263 12.42 5.92 33.13
N ALA A 264 12.50 7.17 32.65
CA ALA A 264 13.38 8.21 33.19
C ALA A 264 12.77 9.03 34.35
N GLY A 265 11.47 8.85 34.66
CA GLY A 265 10.81 9.53 35.77
C GLY A 265 11.32 9.04 37.12
N ASP A 266 12.08 9.87 37.83
CA ASP A 266 12.35 9.62 39.25
C ASP A 266 11.00 9.52 40.01
N GLY A 267 10.90 8.56 40.93
CA GLY A 267 9.68 8.27 41.66
C GLY A 267 9.30 9.32 42.71
N SER A 268 9.35 10.62 42.40
CA SER A 268 8.98 11.71 43.32
C SER A 268 7.70 12.49 42.98
N GLY A 269 6.95 12.08 41.94
CA GLY A 269 5.68 12.70 41.57
C GLY A 269 4.45 12.05 42.22
N ALA A 270 4.19 12.32 43.51
CA ALA A 270 2.92 11.99 44.13
C ALA A 270 1.80 12.92 43.60
N GLY A 271 1.15 12.53 42.49
CA GLY A 271 -0.03 13.19 41.93
C GLY A 271 -1.20 12.21 41.85
N ASN A 272 -2.29 12.51 42.58
CA ASN A 272 -3.53 11.74 42.58
C ASN A 272 -4.13 11.57 41.17
N GLY A 273 -4.19 10.34 40.68
CA GLY A 273 -5.01 9.93 39.54
C GLY A 273 -5.29 8.43 39.64
N ALA A 274 -6.54 8.05 39.92
CA ALA A 274 -6.97 6.65 39.87
C ALA A 274 -6.87 6.15 38.43
N GLY A 275 -5.89 5.29 38.13
CA GLY A 275 -5.74 4.70 36.79
C GLY A 275 -4.33 4.30 36.35
N ALA A 276 -3.28 4.48 37.17
CA ALA A 276 -1.96 3.96 36.80
C ALA A 276 -1.96 2.43 36.90
N GLY A 277 -1.96 1.75 35.75
CA GLY A 277 -1.81 0.30 35.66
C GLY A 277 -0.45 -0.17 36.19
N ASP A 278 -0.30 -1.48 36.37
CA ASP A 278 0.97 -2.09 36.77
C ASP A 278 2.04 -1.82 35.67
N PRO A 279 3.14 -1.10 35.96
CA PRO A 279 4.16 -0.76 34.97
C PRO A 279 4.82 -2.02 34.37
N ALA A 280 4.86 -3.13 35.11
CA ALA A 280 5.34 -4.40 34.56
C ALA A 280 4.36 -4.97 33.52
N ALA A 281 3.05 -4.80 33.72
CA ALA A 281 2.03 -5.21 32.75
C ALA A 281 2.07 -4.33 31.49
N ALA A 282 2.28 -3.02 31.63
CA ALA A 282 2.45 -2.11 30.50
C ALA A 282 3.67 -2.48 29.64
N ALA A 283 4.81 -2.79 30.27
CA ALA A 283 6.02 -3.22 29.55
C ALA A 283 5.82 -4.53 28.77
N VAL A 284 5.08 -5.49 29.31
CA VAL A 284 4.75 -6.74 28.60
C VAL A 284 3.86 -6.47 27.39
N VAL A 285 2.89 -5.56 27.51
CA VAL A 285 2.03 -5.17 26.39
C VAL A 285 2.82 -4.42 25.32
N GLN A 286 3.71 -3.51 25.72
CA GLN A 286 4.60 -2.79 24.80
C GLN A 286 5.45 -3.75 23.97
N ALA A 287 6.07 -4.76 24.60
CA ALA A 287 6.87 -5.75 23.88
C ALA A 287 6.06 -6.56 22.85
N GLU A 288 4.77 -6.80 23.10
CA GLU A 288 3.90 -7.47 22.10
C GLU A 288 3.54 -6.53 20.95
N VAL A 289 3.33 -5.23 21.22
CA VAL A 289 3.13 -4.21 20.19
C VAL A 289 4.37 -4.06 19.32
N ASP A 290 5.56 -3.96 19.92
CA ASP A 290 6.84 -3.86 19.21
C ASP A 290 7.05 -5.04 18.27
N LYS A 291 6.75 -6.25 18.73
CA LYS A 291 6.81 -7.47 17.91
C LYS A 291 5.85 -7.43 16.72
N LEU A 292 4.65 -6.85 16.87
CA LEU A 292 3.72 -6.68 15.76
C LEU A 292 4.24 -5.67 14.73
N LEU A 293 4.83 -4.57 15.19
CA LEU A 293 5.45 -3.58 14.31
C LEU A 293 6.65 -4.20 13.56
N GLU A 294 7.52 -4.94 14.25
CA GLU A 294 8.62 -5.67 13.63
C GLU A 294 8.14 -6.68 12.57
N GLN A 295 7.05 -7.41 12.83
CA GLN A 295 6.44 -8.32 11.86
C GLN A 295 5.90 -7.58 10.64
N GLN A 296 5.27 -6.42 10.84
CA GLN A 296 4.77 -5.60 9.75
C GLN A 296 5.90 -5.00 8.92
N ILE A 297 6.96 -4.49 9.56
CA ILE A 297 8.19 -4.02 8.90
C ILE A 297 8.80 -5.15 8.07
N ALA A 298 9.00 -6.33 8.66
CA ALA A 298 9.57 -7.47 7.94
C ALA A 298 8.74 -7.87 6.73
N LYS A 299 7.40 -7.84 6.85
CA LYS A 299 6.49 -8.09 5.73
C LYS A 299 6.65 -7.05 4.62
N LEU A 300 6.64 -5.76 4.95
CA LEU A 300 6.79 -4.67 3.98
C LEU A 300 8.15 -4.73 3.29
N LEU A 301 9.24 -4.97 4.04
CA LEU A 301 10.58 -5.13 3.47
C LEU A 301 10.63 -6.32 2.49
N GLU A 302 9.97 -7.43 2.80
CA GLU A 302 9.91 -8.57 1.89
C GLU A 302 9.13 -8.24 0.60
N GLU A 303 8.01 -7.53 0.70
CA GLU A 303 7.26 -7.06 -0.47
C GLU A 303 8.09 -6.08 -1.31
N ILE A 304 8.84 -5.17 -0.68
CA ILE A 304 9.76 -4.24 -1.36
C ILE A 304 10.86 -5.01 -2.10
N LYS A 305 11.51 -5.99 -1.46
CA LYS A 305 12.53 -6.83 -2.12
C LYS A 305 11.98 -7.54 -3.35
N GLN A 306 10.75 -8.06 -3.27
CA GLN A 306 10.11 -8.70 -4.42
C GLN A 306 9.88 -7.72 -5.58
N LYS A 307 9.58 -6.45 -5.30
CA LYS A 307 9.51 -5.40 -6.33
C LYS A 307 10.89 -5.06 -6.87
N GLU A 308 11.90 -4.96 -6.01
CA GLU A 308 13.30 -4.71 -6.39
C GLU A 308 13.85 -5.83 -7.30
N ASN A 309 13.35 -7.06 -7.20
CA ASN A 309 13.73 -8.14 -8.13
C ASN A 309 13.45 -7.80 -9.60
N ALA A 310 12.48 -6.93 -9.88
CA ALA A 310 12.11 -6.56 -11.24
C ALA A 310 13.24 -5.84 -12.00
N LYS A 311 14.23 -5.25 -11.29
CA LYS A 311 15.39 -4.61 -11.94
C LYS A 311 16.42 -5.60 -12.50
N TYR A 312 16.29 -6.89 -12.16
CA TYR A 312 17.20 -7.95 -12.57
C TYR A 312 16.56 -8.90 -13.58
N THR A 313 17.32 -9.22 -14.61
CA THR A 313 17.02 -10.35 -15.50
C THR A 313 17.33 -11.68 -14.81
N ALA A 314 16.77 -12.78 -15.33
CA ALA A 314 17.07 -14.12 -14.81
C ALA A 314 18.57 -14.48 -14.91
N GLU A 315 19.25 -14.01 -15.95
CA GLU A 315 20.69 -14.22 -16.14
C GLU A 315 21.51 -13.47 -15.09
N GLU A 316 21.16 -12.21 -14.81
CA GLU A 316 21.81 -11.42 -13.75
C GLU A 316 21.59 -12.03 -12.37
N LEU A 317 20.38 -12.50 -12.07
CA LEU A 317 20.09 -13.21 -10.82
C LEU A 317 20.92 -14.49 -10.67
N ALA A 318 21.11 -15.24 -11.76
CA ALA A 318 21.94 -16.43 -11.77
C ALA A 318 23.42 -16.09 -11.53
N ALA A 319 23.94 -15.05 -12.20
CA ALA A 319 25.31 -14.57 -12.00
C ALA A 319 25.55 -14.08 -10.56
N LEU A 320 24.58 -13.36 -9.97
CA LEU A 320 24.63 -12.93 -8.57
C LEU A 320 24.61 -14.12 -7.59
N ALA A 321 23.84 -15.16 -7.90
CA ALA A 321 23.80 -16.38 -7.08
C ALA A 321 25.14 -17.15 -7.14
N GLU A 322 25.76 -17.22 -8.32
CA GLU A 322 27.10 -17.80 -8.50
C GLU A 322 28.15 -17.01 -7.72
N ALA A 323 28.19 -15.69 -7.90
CA ALA A 323 29.10 -14.81 -7.15
C ALA A 323 28.88 -14.93 -5.62
N SER A 324 27.62 -15.05 -5.17
CA SER A 324 27.31 -15.28 -3.76
C SER A 324 27.90 -16.61 -3.28
N ALA A 325 27.75 -17.70 -4.06
CA ALA A 325 28.30 -19.00 -3.70
C ALA A 325 29.83 -19.00 -3.62
N GLU A 326 30.50 -18.22 -4.48
CA GLU A 326 31.96 -18.07 -4.41
C GLU A 326 32.45 -17.28 -3.20
N LEU A 327 31.66 -16.28 -2.77
CA LEU A 327 31.98 -15.45 -1.61
C LEU A 327 31.61 -16.13 -0.28
N ALA A 328 30.64 -17.04 -0.29
CA ALA A 328 30.16 -17.72 0.90
C ALA A 328 31.26 -18.51 1.62
N GLY A 329 31.61 -18.08 2.83
CA GLY A 329 32.63 -18.75 3.64
C GLY A 329 34.07 -18.46 3.21
N ALA A 330 34.28 -17.61 2.19
CA ALA A 330 35.58 -17.05 1.88
C ALA A 330 36.11 -16.27 3.09
N LYS A 331 37.44 -16.13 3.16
CA LYS A 331 38.12 -15.43 4.26
C LYS A 331 38.78 -14.18 3.74
N THR A 332 38.73 -13.10 4.52
CA THR A 332 39.62 -11.95 4.30
C THR A 332 41.06 -12.33 4.63
N ASP A 333 42.02 -11.49 4.25
CA ASP A 333 43.43 -11.69 4.63
C ASP A 333 43.64 -11.65 6.15
N ALA A 334 42.73 -10.99 6.88
CA ALA A 334 42.67 -10.98 8.34
C ALA A 334 41.98 -12.23 8.95
N GLY A 335 41.46 -13.15 8.13
CA GLY A 335 40.82 -14.40 8.57
C GLY A 335 39.32 -14.29 8.90
N GLU A 336 38.71 -13.15 8.65
CA GLU A 336 37.29 -12.89 8.90
C GLU A 336 36.43 -13.62 7.88
N THR A 337 35.27 -14.14 8.30
CA THR A 337 34.36 -14.84 7.39
C THR A 337 33.56 -13.84 6.56
N ILE A 338 33.55 -14.03 5.25
CA ILE A 338 32.70 -13.31 4.31
C ILE A 338 31.36 -14.03 4.19
N THR A 339 30.28 -13.30 4.46
CA THR A 339 28.91 -13.81 4.32
C THR A 339 28.17 -12.96 3.28
N PRO A 340 27.87 -13.48 2.08
CA PRO A 340 27.12 -12.72 1.08
C PRO A 340 25.70 -12.43 1.58
N VAL A 341 25.20 -11.26 1.22
CA VAL A 341 23.81 -10.85 1.38
C VAL A 341 23.20 -10.77 -0.02
N PRO A 342 21.95 -11.23 -0.24
CA PRO A 342 21.32 -11.12 -1.55
C PRO A 342 21.29 -9.68 -2.04
N ALA A 343 21.62 -9.42 -3.31
CA ALA A 343 21.64 -8.07 -3.87
C ALA A 343 20.27 -7.37 -3.79
N GLN A 344 19.20 -8.16 -3.79
CA GLN A 344 17.81 -7.73 -3.67
C GLN A 344 17.50 -7.12 -2.30
N ASN A 345 18.32 -7.43 -1.29
CA ASN A 345 18.19 -6.88 0.06
C ASN A 345 18.79 -5.47 0.17
N VAL A 346 19.37 -4.92 -0.89
CA VAL A 346 19.75 -3.50 -0.95
C VAL A 346 18.62 -2.73 -1.62
N ILE A 347 17.92 -1.94 -0.81
CA ILE A 347 16.70 -1.25 -1.21
C ILE A 347 16.88 0.27 -1.05
N SER A 348 16.20 1.02 -1.90
CA SER A 348 16.11 2.47 -1.77
C SER A 348 14.78 2.96 -2.31
N PRO A 349 14.11 3.92 -1.64
CA PRO A 349 12.90 4.52 -2.19
C PRO A 349 13.21 5.23 -3.51
N ASN A 350 14.30 6.01 -3.54
CA ASN A 350 14.55 6.99 -4.59
C ASN A 350 15.74 6.65 -5.50
N LEU A 351 16.63 5.74 -5.10
CA LEU A 351 17.81 5.37 -5.88
C LEU A 351 17.62 4.05 -6.61
N LEU A 352 17.95 4.03 -7.90
CA LEU A 352 18.04 2.79 -8.67
C LEU A 352 19.42 2.15 -8.45
N ILE A 353 19.52 1.31 -7.42
CA ILE A 353 20.76 0.61 -7.10
C ILE A 353 20.74 -0.77 -7.77
N LYS A 354 21.49 -0.97 -8.84
CA LYS A 354 21.59 -2.28 -9.51
C LYS A 354 22.98 -2.89 -9.29
N LEU A 355 23.06 -3.86 -8.40
CA LEU A 355 24.31 -4.57 -8.08
C LEU A 355 24.56 -5.73 -9.04
N ASP A 356 25.78 -5.86 -9.51
CA ASP A 356 26.30 -6.97 -10.32
C ASP A 356 27.16 -7.96 -9.50
N VAL A 357 27.53 -7.59 -8.28
CA VAL A 357 28.13 -8.48 -7.28
C VAL A 357 27.37 -8.28 -5.95
N PRO A 358 27.06 -9.35 -5.21
CA PRO A 358 26.30 -9.23 -3.97
C PRO A 358 27.06 -8.41 -2.91
N PRO A 359 26.33 -7.67 -2.04
CA PRO A 359 26.90 -7.16 -0.80
C PRO A 359 27.40 -8.29 0.09
N VAL A 360 28.30 -7.98 1.01
CA VAL A 360 28.83 -8.95 1.98
C VAL A 360 28.82 -8.40 3.39
N MET A 361 28.66 -9.29 4.37
CA MET A 361 28.85 -9.04 5.78
C MET A 361 30.20 -9.61 6.21
N ILE A 362 31.00 -8.80 6.89
CA ILE A 362 32.30 -9.17 7.45
C ILE A 362 32.36 -8.62 8.87
N ASP A 363 32.51 -9.51 9.85
CA ASP A 363 32.54 -9.17 11.28
C ASP A 363 31.39 -8.25 11.74
N GLY A 364 30.18 -8.51 11.25
CA GLY A 364 28.99 -7.71 11.57
C GLY A 364 28.85 -6.40 10.77
N ASN A 365 29.81 -6.04 9.93
CA ASN A 365 29.77 -4.84 9.11
C ASN A 365 29.33 -5.15 7.68
N ALA A 366 28.45 -4.30 7.13
CA ALA A 366 27.99 -4.40 5.75
C ALA A 366 28.96 -3.70 4.79
N TYR A 367 29.33 -4.43 3.74
CA TYR A 367 30.22 -4.01 2.67
C TYR A 367 29.51 -4.08 1.33
N LEU A 368 29.57 -3.01 0.55
CA LEU A 368 29.01 -2.95 -0.79
C LEU A 368 30.09 -2.68 -1.84
N PRO A 369 29.93 -3.22 -3.06
CA PRO A 369 30.71 -2.76 -4.20
C PRO A 369 30.49 -1.26 -4.40
N ILE A 370 31.58 -0.50 -4.41
CA ILE A 370 31.53 0.97 -4.42
C ILE A 370 30.89 1.54 -5.69
N ARG A 371 31.12 0.90 -6.84
CA ARG A 371 30.75 1.41 -8.15
C ARG A 371 29.23 1.48 -8.37
N PRO A 372 28.45 0.38 -8.22
CA PRO A 372 26.99 0.44 -8.36
C PRO A 372 26.30 1.48 -7.48
N ILE A 373 26.81 1.67 -6.26
CA ILE A 373 26.27 2.63 -5.32
C ILE A 373 26.59 4.05 -5.79
N SER A 374 27.86 4.34 -6.05
CA SER A 374 28.31 5.65 -6.54
C SER A 374 27.61 6.10 -7.83
N GLU A 375 27.51 5.21 -8.81
CA GLU A 375 26.87 5.51 -10.09
C GLU A 375 25.35 5.72 -9.94
N SER A 376 24.69 5.06 -8.97
CA SER A 376 23.24 5.20 -8.75
C SER A 376 22.78 6.59 -8.34
N PHE A 377 23.67 7.41 -7.77
CA PHE A 377 23.41 8.82 -7.44
C PHE A 377 24.27 9.78 -8.29
N GLY A 378 24.77 9.32 -9.44
CA GLY A 378 25.44 10.16 -10.44
C GLY A 378 26.89 10.51 -10.12
N ALA A 379 27.55 9.82 -9.17
CA ALA A 379 28.95 10.05 -8.90
C ALA A 379 29.86 9.36 -9.92
N ALA A 380 30.96 10.03 -10.26
CA ALA A 380 32.07 9.43 -10.98
C ALA A 380 32.94 8.60 -10.03
N VAL A 381 33.38 7.42 -10.48
CA VAL A 381 34.29 6.56 -9.72
C VAL A 381 35.58 6.37 -10.50
N ASP A 382 36.68 6.78 -9.89
CA ASP A 382 38.04 6.58 -10.39
C ASP A 382 38.79 5.59 -9.49
N TRP A 383 39.64 4.78 -10.11
CA TRP A 383 40.45 3.77 -9.43
C TRP A 383 41.92 3.94 -9.83
N ASP A 384 42.76 4.19 -8.83
CA ASP A 384 44.21 4.21 -8.98
C ASP A 384 44.78 2.86 -8.54
N GLU A 385 45.26 2.10 -9.52
CA GLU A 385 45.84 0.77 -9.30
C GLU A 385 47.19 0.82 -8.56
N ASP A 386 47.97 1.89 -8.73
CA ASP A 386 49.30 2.01 -8.11
C ASP A 386 49.19 2.27 -6.61
N SER A 387 48.18 3.05 -6.20
CA SER A 387 47.95 3.40 -4.79
C SER A 387 46.82 2.61 -4.13
N TYR A 388 46.13 1.73 -4.88
CA TYR A 388 44.92 1.04 -4.45
C TYR A 388 43.86 2.00 -3.88
N THR A 389 43.68 3.15 -4.53
CA THR A 389 42.79 4.22 -4.07
C THR A 389 41.57 4.31 -4.95
N VAL A 390 40.38 4.27 -4.33
CA VAL A 390 39.13 4.64 -4.98
C VAL A 390 38.80 6.10 -4.68
N THR A 391 38.41 6.82 -5.72
CA THR A 391 37.90 8.20 -5.63
C THR A 391 36.48 8.24 -6.15
N VAL A 392 35.54 8.69 -5.31
CA VAL A 392 34.15 8.94 -5.67
C VAL A 392 33.91 10.44 -5.69
N SER A 393 33.43 10.97 -6.81
CA SER A 393 33.26 12.41 -7.00
C SER A 393 31.85 12.73 -7.47
N THR A 394 31.19 13.65 -6.77
CA THR A 394 29.96 14.33 -7.19
C THR A 394 30.25 15.81 -7.45
N ASP A 395 29.22 16.58 -7.81
CA ASP A 395 29.34 18.04 -7.94
C ASP A 395 29.62 18.75 -6.59
N TYR A 396 29.36 18.09 -5.46
CA TYR A 396 29.41 18.69 -4.12
C TYR A 396 30.44 18.04 -3.18
N ALA A 397 30.88 16.82 -3.48
CA ALA A 397 31.77 16.06 -2.61
C ALA A 397 32.78 15.23 -3.40
N THR A 398 33.99 15.08 -2.86
CA THR A 398 34.99 14.10 -3.31
C THR A 398 35.40 13.23 -2.13
N VAL A 399 35.16 11.93 -2.22
CA VAL A 399 35.48 10.95 -1.19
C VAL A 399 36.58 10.02 -1.71
N GLN A 400 37.67 9.90 -0.97
CA GLN A 400 38.79 9.02 -1.31
C GLN A 400 39.05 8.03 -0.20
N CYS A 401 39.29 6.77 -0.54
CA CYS A 401 39.82 5.81 0.41
C CYS A 401 40.71 4.79 -0.29
N SER A 402 41.76 4.36 0.42
CA SER A 402 42.68 3.34 -0.06
C SER A 402 42.38 2.01 0.64
N ILE A 403 42.61 0.90 -0.05
CA ILE A 403 42.44 -0.44 0.52
C ILE A 403 43.29 -0.58 1.80
N ASP A 404 42.69 -1.16 2.84
CA ASP A 404 43.30 -1.38 4.17
C ASP A 404 43.83 -0.12 4.88
N SER A 405 43.46 1.08 4.42
CA SER A 405 43.79 2.35 5.09
C SER A 405 42.71 2.75 6.11
N PRO A 406 43.08 3.06 7.36
CA PRO A 406 42.15 3.60 8.36
C PRO A 406 41.84 5.09 8.16
N ILE A 407 42.43 5.71 7.14
CA ILE A 407 42.23 7.12 6.81
C ILE A 407 41.69 7.21 5.38
N GLY A 408 40.50 7.80 5.25
CA GLY A 408 39.96 8.31 4.00
C GLY A 408 40.01 9.83 3.97
N TYR A 409 39.55 10.41 2.87
CA TYR A 409 39.47 11.86 2.71
C TYR A 409 38.10 12.24 2.18
N VAL A 410 37.49 13.28 2.77
CA VAL A 410 36.26 13.90 2.28
C VAL A 410 36.58 15.35 1.97
N ASN A 411 36.45 15.75 0.70
CA ASN A 411 36.84 17.07 0.21
C ASN A 411 38.29 17.46 0.54
N GLY A 412 39.17 16.46 0.59
CA GLY A 412 40.59 16.61 0.95
C GLY A 412 40.87 16.62 2.45
N GLU A 413 39.86 16.66 3.30
CA GLU A 413 40.02 16.58 4.76
C GLU A 413 40.10 15.12 5.21
N PRO A 414 41.07 14.75 6.06
CA PRO A 414 41.22 13.36 6.51
C PRO A 414 40.10 12.96 7.47
N VAL A 415 39.51 11.78 7.22
CA VAL A 415 38.45 11.18 8.03
C VAL A 415 38.88 9.78 8.47
N GLN A 416 38.68 9.46 9.75
CA GLN A 416 38.95 8.14 10.28
C GLN A 416 37.87 7.15 9.82
N ILE A 417 38.31 6.03 9.25
CA ILE A 417 37.44 4.92 8.87
C ILE A 417 37.63 3.80 9.89
N GLU A 418 36.59 3.49 10.66
CA GLU A 418 36.66 2.44 11.68
C GLU A 418 36.72 1.03 11.07
N VAL A 419 36.03 0.86 9.94
CA VAL A 419 35.94 -0.40 9.19
C VAL A 419 36.72 -0.22 7.89
N LEU A 420 37.73 -1.03 7.62
CA LEU A 420 38.65 -0.75 6.50
C LEU A 420 38.04 -1.15 5.15
N PRO A 421 38.26 -0.37 4.07
CA PRO A 421 37.97 -0.81 2.70
C PRO A 421 38.77 -2.07 2.35
N ARG A 422 38.15 -2.99 1.61
CA ARG A 422 38.71 -4.31 1.28
C ARG A 422 38.72 -4.56 -0.22
N LEU A 423 39.74 -5.27 -0.69
CA LEU A 423 39.77 -5.84 -2.03
C LEU A 423 39.35 -7.31 -1.95
N ILE A 424 38.20 -7.65 -2.50
CA ILE A 424 37.66 -9.02 -2.48
C ILE A 424 37.42 -9.45 -3.92
N LYS A 425 38.16 -10.46 -4.39
CA LYS A 425 38.02 -10.98 -5.77
C LYS A 425 38.10 -9.88 -6.82
N GLU A 426 39.16 -9.05 -6.74
CA GLU A 426 39.42 -7.93 -7.67
C GLU A 426 38.38 -6.80 -7.65
N ARG A 427 37.48 -6.80 -6.65
CA ARG A 427 36.46 -5.77 -6.48
C ARG A 427 36.66 -5.03 -5.16
N THR A 428 36.56 -3.71 -5.25
CA THR A 428 36.67 -2.82 -4.09
C THR A 428 35.34 -2.81 -3.33
N PHE A 429 35.39 -3.34 -2.11
CA PHE A 429 34.31 -3.31 -1.14
C PHE A 429 34.61 -2.25 -0.10
N VAL A 430 33.70 -1.30 0.04
CA VAL A 430 33.85 -0.20 0.99
C VAL A 430 32.77 -0.34 2.06
N PRO A 431 33.07 -0.02 3.34
CA PRO A 431 32.03 0.04 4.36
C PRO A 431 30.97 1.02 3.91
N LEU A 432 29.74 0.54 3.82
CA LEU A 432 28.65 1.31 3.23
C LEU A 432 28.46 2.65 3.93
N ARG A 433 28.49 2.63 5.26
CA ARG A 433 28.25 3.79 6.11
C ARG A 433 29.22 4.94 5.80
N PHE A 434 30.52 4.65 5.67
CA PHE A 434 31.53 5.68 5.39
C PHE A 434 31.22 6.44 4.09
N ILE A 435 30.94 5.72 3.01
CA ILE A 435 30.68 6.34 1.71
C ILE A 435 29.32 7.03 1.69
N ALA A 436 28.29 6.34 2.14
CA ALA A 436 26.92 6.86 2.14
C ALA A 436 26.83 8.15 2.97
N GLU A 437 27.31 8.15 4.21
CA GLU A 437 27.26 9.33 5.09
C GLU A 437 28.13 10.48 4.55
N SER A 438 29.32 10.17 3.99
CA SER A 438 30.18 11.19 3.37
C SER A 438 29.53 11.87 2.16
N LEU A 439 28.48 11.26 1.60
CA LEU A 439 27.72 11.73 0.45
C LEU A 439 26.31 12.20 0.83
N GLY A 440 26.00 12.32 2.13
CA GLY A 440 24.71 12.81 2.63
C GLY A 440 23.58 11.78 2.53
N LEU A 441 23.91 10.49 2.46
CA LEU A 441 22.95 9.39 2.46
C LEU A 441 22.88 8.75 3.85
N GLN A 442 21.69 8.32 4.23
CA GLN A 442 21.45 7.51 5.42
C GLN A 442 21.43 6.03 5.06
N VAL A 443 21.87 5.20 6.02
CA VAL A 443 22.00 3.75 5.85
C VAL A 443 21.45 3.05 7.07
N ASP A 444 20.37 2.31 6.86
CA ASP A 444 19.73 1.50 7.88
C ASP A 444 19.90 0.02 7.58
N TRP A 445 20.30 -0.73 8.61
CA TRP A 445 20.40 -2.18 8.57
C TRP A 445 19.28 -2.81 9.38
N ASN A 446 18.33 -3.44 8.70
CA ASN A 446 17.32 -4.27 9.34
C ASN A 446 17.88 -5.70 9.52
N THR A 447 18.27 -6.04 10.74
CA THR A 447 18.87 -7.36 11.04
C THR A 447 17.92 -8.53 10.77
N PRO A 448 16.64 -8.53 11.24
CA PRO A 448 15.73 -9.65 11.02
C PRO A 448 15.47 -9.93 9.54
N ALA A 449 15.30 -8.87 8.73
CA ALA A 449 15.08 -8.99 7.29
C ALA A 449 16.40 -9.05 6.50
N GLN A 450 17.56 -8.91 7.14
CA GLN A 450 18.87 -8.75 6.51
C GLN A 450 18.86 -7.70 5.38
N THR A 451 18.22 -6.56 5.61
CA THR A 451 17.95 -5.54 4.57
C THR A 451 18.77 -4.29 4.82
N ILE A 452 19.41 -3.80 3.76
CA ILE A 452 20.14 -2.55 3.74
C ILE A 452 19.23 -1.53 3.04
N GLN A 453 18.71 -0.58 3.79
CA GLN A 453 17.95 0.53 3.26
C GLN A 453 18.87 1.74 3.12
N ILE A 454 18.90 2.32 1.93
CA ILE A 454 19.68 3.53 1.64
C ILE A 454 18.71 4.63 1.24
N THR A 455 18.71 5.72 1.99
CA THR A 455 17.87 6.89 1.78
C THR A 455 18.74 8.11 1.54
N SER A 456 18.32 8.98 0.63
CA SER A 456 18.86 10.33 0.54
C SER A 456 18.01 11.22 1.44
N ASP A 457 18.64 12.06 2.25
CA ASP A 457 17.90 13.15 2.90
C ASP A 457 17.20 13.95 1.80
N GLY A 458 15.87 14.05 1.89
CA GLY A 458 15.08 14.72 0.88
C GLY A 458 15.48 16.20 0.76
N GLU A 459 15.92 16.60 -0.43
CA GLU A 459 15.70 17.96 -0.95
C GLU A 459 14.51 17.96 -1.89
#